data_AF-A0A959FL48-F1
#
_entry.id   AF-A0A959FL48-F1
#
_cell.length_a   1.000
_cell.length_b   1.000
_cell.length_c   1.000
_cell.angle_alpha   90.00
_cell.angle_beta   90.00
_cell.angle_gamma   90.00
#
_symmetry.space_group_name_H-M   'P 1'
#
loop_
_entity.id
_entity.type
_entity.pdbx_description
1 polymer ?
#
loop_
_entity_poly.entity_id
_entity_poly.type
_entity_poly.pdbx_seq_one_letter_code
_entity_poly.pdbx_strand_id
1 'polypeptide(L)'
;MKECSRCGTALPAEARFCLHCGAPQLAALGEQPVGGVDWSRELLPQFNERFWARLEERVNAEQNLRHLSAYQEQLYQSGFRETVHRRLQQQAEQTRRQLDQRQWTEKVADRQLLWLIDDLLDFFFIIHASHLNEKPLPEAILPYQQQDPHRIDQRQMALAFLDFEQEKENVYTDLLHMPMRKLRKAGRSYLFPEKDEIIWFVCDQSLLNTGKEGFAMTEKALYWKSGLQPAQQVPYADLARLQREKEWLLINDLYFNASPTLNTKMIWLLRKLCRLHGEEGFGGIRDKG
;
A
#
# COMPACT_ATOMS: atom_id res chain seq x y z
N MET A 1 6.38 -19.29 21.06
CA MET A 1 6.54 -17.94 21.66
C MET A 1 7.23 -17.05 20.64
N LYS A 2 6.94 -15.75 20.66
CA LYS A 2 7.60 -14.74 19.82
C LYS A 2 8.13 -13.61 20.70
N GLU A 3 9.14 -12.87 20.25
CA GLU A 3 9.64 -11.70 20.97
C GLU A 3 8.94 -10.43 20.47
N CYS A 4 8.66 -9.50 21.40
CA CYS A 4 8.16 -8.19 21.04
C CYS A 4 9.22 -7.44 20.23
N SER A 5 8.90 -7.09 18.98
CA SER A 5 9.78 -6.31 18.11
C SER A 5 10.20 -4.94 18.67
N ARG A 6 9.48 -4.42 19.68
CA ARG A 6 9.78 -3.11 20.30
C ARG A 6 10.61 -3.20 21.57
N CYS A 7 10.33 -4.17 22.45
CA CYS A 7 10.96 -4.22 23.78
C CYS A 7 11.62 -5.56 24.12
N GLY A 8 11.64 -6.52 23.18
CA GLY A 8 12.28 -7.83 23.34
C GLY A 8 11.57 -8.77 24.32
N THR A 9 10.45 -8.37 24.92
CA THR A 9 9.70 -9.22 25.86
C THR A 9 9.15 -10.45 25.15
N ALA A 10 9.33 -11.64 25.74
CA ALA A 10 8.75 -12.88 25.24
C ALA A 10 7.21 -12.86 25.37
N LEU A 11 6.53 -13.22 24.29
CA LEU A 11 5.07 -13.20 24.16
C LEU A 11 4.53 -14.55 23.65
N PRO A 12 3.28 -14.90 24.00
CA PRO A 12 2.54 -15.95 23.31
C PRO A 12 2.50 -15.70 21.79
N ALA A 13 2.44 -16.76 20.97
CA ALA A 13 2.51 -16.63 19.51
C ALA A 13 1.32 -15.82 18.95
N GLU A 14 0.15 -16.01 19.55
CA GLU A 14 -1.14 -15.40 19.27
C GLU A 14 -1.34 -14.01 19.90
N ALA A 15 -0.39 -13.53 20.71
CA ALA A 15 -0.50 -12.22 21.33
C ALA A 15 -0.62 -11.13 20.25
N ARG A 16 -1.71 -10.35 20.29
CA ARG A 16 -1.96 -9.21 19.38
C ARG A 16 -1.30 -7.92 19.84
N PHE A 17 -0.97 -7.83 21.13
CA PHE A 17 -0.27 -6.69 21.73
C PHE A 17 0.77 -7.21 22.73
N CYS A 18 1.86 -6.47 22.90
CA CYS A 18 2.85 -6.74 23.93
C CYS A 18 2.27 -6.38 25.29
N LEU A 19 2.18 -7.35 26.20
CA LEU A 19 1.68 -7.16 27.56
C LEU A 19 2.58 -6.24 28.41
N HIS A 20 3.82 -5.98 27.97
CA HIS A 20 4.77 -5.13 28.68
C HIS A 20 4.78 -3.68 28.19
N CYS A 21 4.90 -3.46 26.86
CA CYS A 21 5.03 -2.11 26.29
C CYS A 21 3.81 -1.63 25.49
N GLY A 22 2.77 -2.47 25.34
CA GLY A 22 1.58 -2.16 24.57
C GLY A 22 1.77 -2.17 23.04
N ALA A 23 2.95 -2.52 22.52
CA ALA A 23 3.20 -2.54 21.08
C ALA A 23 2.36 -3.61 20.37
N PRO A 24 1.64 -3.28 19.29
CA PRO A 24 0.91 -4.26 18.49
C PRO A 24 1.86 -5.31 17.92
N GLN A 25 1.38 -6.54 17.82
CA GLN A 25 2.14 -7.70 17.38
C GLN A 25 1.52 -8.20 16.07
N LEU A 26 1.99 -7.64 14.96
CA LEU A 26 1.44 -7.74 13.60
C LEU A 26 1.26 -9.19 13.08
N ALA A 27 1.97 -10.17 13.66
CA ALA A 27 2.02 -11.55 13.18
C ALA A 27 0.74 -12.41 13.39
N ALA A 28 -0.34 -11.87 13.96
CA ALA A 28 -1.60 -12.62 14.20
C ALA A 28 -2.69 -12.35 13.15
N LEU A 29 -2.36 -11.67 12.05
CA LEU A 29 -3.28 -11.38 10.96
C LEU A 29 -3.05 -12.42 9.86
N GLY A 30 -3.94 -13.40 9.79
CA GLY A 30 -3.89 -14.45 8.79
C GLY A 30 -3.93 -13.88 7.38
N GLU A 31 -3.03 -14.37 6.54
CA GLU A 31 -3.06 -14.20 5.09
C GLU A 31 -4.45 -14.59 4.56
N GLN A 32 -5.08 -13.72 3.78
CA GLN A 32 -6.17 -14.12 2.89
C GLN A 32 -5.50 -14.60 1.61
N PRO A 33 -5.44 -15.91 1.32
CA PRO A 33 -4.76 -16.38 0.12
C PRO A 33 -5.59 -16.02 -1.10
N VAL A 34 -5.09 -15.09 -1.92
CA VAL A 34 -5.45 -15.08 -3.34
C VAL A 34 -4.82 -16.36 -3.90
N GLY A 35 -5.64 -17.37 -4.16
CA GLY A 35 -5.21 -18.73 -4.49
C GLY A 35 -3.95 -18.79 -5.35
N GLY A 36 -2.98 -19.62 -4.94
CA GLY A 36 -1.70 -19.78 -5.66
C GLY A 36 -1.92 -20.19 -7.12
N VAL A 37 -0.99 -19.79 -8.00
CA VAL A 37 -1.00 -20.23 -9.40
C VAL A 37 -0.49 -21.67 -9.49
N ASP A 38 -1.24 -22.54 -10.16
CA ASP A 38 -0.74 -23.84 -10.58
C ASP A 38 0.07 -23.67 -11.87
N TRP A 39 1.40 -23.58 -11.72
CA TRP A 39 2.34 -23.35 -12.82
C TRP A 39 2.43 -24.52 -13.80
N SER A 40 1.86 -25.68 -13.48
CA SER A 40 1.80 -26.84 -14.38
C SER A 40 0.67 -26.74 -15.41
N ARG A 41 -0.34 -25.90 -15.17
CA ARG A 41 -1.51 -25.73 -16.04
C ARG A 41 -1.38 -24.54 -16.98
N GLU A 42 -2.39 -24.35 -17.83
CA GLU A 42 -2.52 -23.13 -18.64
C GLU A 42 -2.59 -21.90 -17.74
N LEU A 43 -1.72 -20.92 -18.00
CA LEU A 43 -1.57 -19.75 -17.13
C LEU A 43 -2.64 -18.69 -17.39
N LEU A 44 -3.04 -18.48 -18.64
CA LEU A 44 -3.94 -17.38 -19.02
C LEU A 44 -5.31 -17.44 -18.31
N PRO A 45 -6.00 -18.58 -18.19
CA PRO A 45 -7.25 -18.65 -17.44
C PRO A 45 -7.07 -18.24 -15.97
N GLN A 46 -6.03 -18.77 -15.31
CA GLN A 46 -5.70 -18.45 -13.91
C GLN A 46 -5.33 -16.96 -13.72
N PHE A 47 -4.62 -16.38 -14.69
CA PHE A 47 -4.26 -14.96 -14.66
C PHE A 47 -5.50 -14.06 -14.79
N ASN A 48 -6.47 -14.44 -15.62
CA ASN A 48 -7.74 -13.73 -15.72
C ASN A 48 -8.54 -13.84 -14.41
N GLU A 49 -8.63 -15.03 -13.83
CA GLU A 49 -9.29 -15.24 -12.52
C GLU A 49 -8.67 -14.37 -11.43
N ARG A 50 -7.34 -14.32 -11.36
CA ARG A 50 -6.61 -13.46 -10.43
C ARG A 50 -6.84 -11.98 -10.67
N PHE A 51 -6.93 -11.54 -11.93
CA PHE A 51 -7.26 -10.14 -12.24
C PHE A 51 -8.63 -9.76 -11.66
N TRP A 52 -9.65 -10.62 -11.84
CA TRP A 52 -10.99 -10.37 -11.32
C TRP A 52 -11.05 -10.41 -9.79
N ALA A 53 -10.40 -11.40 -9.17
CA ALA A 53 -10.29 -11.46 -7.72
C ALA A 53 -9.62 -10.21 -7.15
N ARG A 54 -8.56 -9.71 -7.81
CA ARG A 54 -7.87 -8.49 -7.41
C ARG A 54 -8.70 -7.23 -7.64
N LEU A 55 -9.49 -7.16 -8.71
CA LEU A 55 -10.45 -6.07 -8.92
C LEU A 55 -11.44 -6.00 -7.75
N GLU A 56 -12.05 -7.13 -7.39
CA GLU A 56 -13.00 -7.21 -6.28
C GLU A 56 -12.36 -6.81 -4.95
N GLU A 57 -11.17 -7.34 -4.64
CA GLU A 57 -10.40 -6.97 -3.46
C GLU A 57 -10.16 -5.46 -3.40
N ARG A 58 -9.73 -4.86 -4.50
CA ARG A 58 -9.42 -3.42 -4.55
C ARG A 58 -10.68 -2.56 -4.45
N VAL A 59 -11.77 -2.92 -5.11
CA VAL A 59 -13.04 -2.20 -4.95
C VAL A 59 -13.53 -2.27 -3.50
N ASN A 60 -13.41 -3.44 -2.85
CA ASN A 60 -13.76 -3.61 -1.45
C ASN A 60 -12.88 -2.77 -0.51
N ALA A 61 -11.56 -2.79 -0.72
CA ALA A 61 -10.60 -2.15 0.16
C ALA A 61 -10.49 -0.64 -0.04
N GLU A 62 -10.67 -0.15 -1.26
CA GLU A 62 -10.31 1.23 -1.66
C GLU A 62 -11.52 2.06 -2.10
N GLN A 63 -12.61 1.41 -2.50
CA GLN A 63 -13.80 2.05 -3.08
C GLN A 63 -15.08 1.61 -2.33
N ASN A 64 -16.22 1.64 -3.00
CA ASN A 64 -17.48 1.11 -2.50
C ASN A 64 -17.75 -0.28 -3.06
N LEU A 65 -17.78 -1.32 -2.21
CA LEU A 65 -18.12 -2.67 -2.66
C LEU A 65 -19.49 -2.75 -3.36
N ARG A 66 -20.44 -1.88 -3.01
CA ARG A 66 -21.76 -1.84 -3.67
C ARG A 66 -21.69 -1.47 -5.15
N HIS A 67 -20.59 -0.87 -5.60
CA HIS A 67 -20.39 -0.48 -6.99
C HIS A 67 -19.58 -1.52 -7.77
N LEU A 68 -19.25 -2.69 -7.20
CA LEU A 68 -18.46 -3.72 -7.87
C LEU A 68 -19.03 -4.10 -9.25
N SER A 69 -20.35 -4.29 -9.34
CA SER A 69 -21.00 -4.59 -10.62
C SER A 69 -20.81 -3.48 -11.65
N ALA A 70 -20.86 -2.21 -11.23
CA ALA A 70 -20.62 -1.07 -12.11
C ALA A 70 -19.16 -1.03 -12.61
N TYR A 71 -18.18 -1.34 -11.76
CA TYR A 71 -16.78 -1.47 -12.20
C TYR A 71 -16.60 -2.62 -13.18
N GLN A 72 -17.20 -3.77 -12.91
CA GLN A 72 -17.14 -4.91 -13.82
C GLN A 72 -17.75 -4.54 -15.18
N GLU A 73 -18.94 -3.96 -15.21
CA GLU A 73 -19.62 -3.50 -16.43
C GLU A 73 -18.79 -2.46 -17.18
N GLN A 74 -18.22 -1.48 -16.47
CA GLN A 74 -17.37 -0.46 -17.08
C GLN A 74 -16.14 -1.04 -17.77
N LEU A 75 -15.60 -2.16 -17.27
CA LEU A 75 -14.48 -2.85 -17.90
C LEU A 75 -14.86 -3.43 -19.27
N TYR A 76 -16.11 -3.86 -19.45
CA TYR A 76 -16.64 -4.30 -20.75
C TYR A 76 -16.99 -3.11 -21.65
N GLN A 77 -17.71 -2.11 -21.13
CA GLN A 77 -18.20 -0.99 -21.94
C GLN A 77 -17.07 -0.10 -22.48
N SER A 78 -15.98 0.05 -21.72
CA SER A 78 -14.83 0.87 -22.12
C SER A 78 -13.91 0.22 -23.16
N GLY A 79 -14.08 -1.08 -23.45
CA GLY A 79 -13.14 -1.85 -24.27
C GLY A 79 -11.77 -2.07 -23.60
N PHE A 80 -11.65 -1.78 -22.29
CA PHE A 80 -10.40 -1.98 -21.56
C PHE A 80 -10.13 -3.48 -21.31
N ARG A 81 -11.18 -4.31 -21.27
CA ARG A 81 -11.10 -5.76 -21.13
C ARG A 81 -10.16 -6.41 -22.15
N GLU A 82 -10.21 -5.97 -23.40
CA GLU A 82 -9.37 -6.48 -24.49
C GLU A 82 -7.90 -6.16 -24.23
N THR A 83 -7.62 -4.98 -23.67
CA THR A 83 -6.26 -4.60 -23.26
C THR A 83 -5.78 -5.47 -22.10
N VAL A 84 -6.61 -5.69 -21.08
CA VAL A 84 -6.30 -6.60 -19.97
C VAL A 84 -5.99 -8.00 -20.50
N HIS A 85 -6.89 -8.58 -21.31
CA HIS A 85 -6.72 -9.92 -21.86
C HIS A 85 -5.42 -10.07 -22.64
N ARG A 86 -5.14 -9.13 -23.56
CA ARG A 86 -3.90 -9.12 -24.36
C ARG A 86 -2.65 -9.02 -23.49
N ARG A 87 -2.66 -8.17 -22.46
CA ARG A 87 -1.50 -7.99 -21.56
C ARG A 87 -1.28 -9.23 -20.68
N LEU A 88 -2.34 -9.84 -20.16
CA LEU A 88 -2.25 -11.09 -19.40
C LEU A 88 -1.78 -12.26 -20.29
N GLN A 89 -2.20 -12.32 -21.56
CA GLN A 89 -1.71 -13.32 -22.51
C GLN A 89 -0.21 -13.17 -22.76
N GLN A 90 0.24 -11.94 -23.05
CA GLN A 90 1.67 -11.65 -23.22
C GLN A 90 2.47 -12.06 -21.97
N GLN A 91 1.95 -11.73 -20.78
CA GLN A 91 2.58 -12.11 -19.52
C GLN A 91 2.61 -13.62 -19.31
N ALA A 92 1.53 -14.35 -19.66
CA ALA A 92 1.47 -15.81 -19.55
C ALA A 92 2.53 -16.49 -20.43
N GLU A 93 2.64 -16.05 -21.69
CA GLU A 93 3.64 -16.57 -22.62
C GLU A 93 5.07 -16.25 -22.14
N GLN A 94 5.33 -15.01 -21.70
CA GLN A 94 6.63 -14.62 -21.16
C GLN A 94 6.98 -15.44 -19.92
N THR A 95 6.03 -15.59 -18.99
CA THR A 95 6.22 -16.32 -17.73
C THR A 95 6.58 -17.78 -18.01
N ARG A 96 5.86 -18.46 -18.92
CA ARG A 96 6.19 -19.83 -19.32
C ARG A 96 7.61 -19.93 -19.85
N ARG A 97 7.99 -19.06 -20.80
CA ARG A 97 9.36 -19.04 -21.36
C ARG A 97 10.43 -18.83 -20.28
N GLN A 98 10.19 -17.91 -19.35
CA GLN A 98 11.15 -17.58 -18.28
C GLN A 98 11.31 -18.71 -17.25
N LEU A 99 10.21 -19.40 -16.91
CA LEU A 99 10.24 -20.57 -16.02
C LEU A 99 10.93 -21.77 -16.70
N ASP A 100 10.62 -22.05 -17.96
CA ASP A 100 11.23 -23.15 -18.72
C ASP A 100 12.76 -22.95 -18.88
N GLN A 101 13.19 -21.70 -19.04
CA GLN A 101 14.60 -21.31 -19.09
C GLN A 101 15.26 -21.22 -17.71
N ARG A 102 14.50 -21.45 -16.62
CA ARG A 102 14.95 -21.31 -15.22
C ARG A 102 15.53 -19.92 -14.91
N GLN A 103 15.10 -18.90 -15.64
CA GLN A 103 15.46 -17.51 -15.38
C GLN A 103 14.63 -16.94 -14.24
N TRP A 104 13.37 -17.38 -14.11
CA TRP A 104 12.49 -17.02 -13.01
C TRP A 104 12.22 -18.22 -12.11
N THR A 105 11.98 -17.93 -10.83
CA THR A 105 11.28 -18.85 -9.92
C THR A 105 9.78 -18.57 -9.98
N GLU A 106 8.97 -19.52 -9.53
CA GLU A 106 7.51 -19.35 -9.39
C GLU A 106 7.16 -18.13 -8.53
N LYS A 107 7.90 -17.88 -7.45
CA LYS A 107 7.73 -16.67 -6.60
C LYS A 107 7.98 -15.37 -7.38
N VAL A 108 9.00 -15.34 -8.24
CA VAL A 108 9.27 -14.17 -9.10
C VAL A 108 8.15 -14.00 -10.12
N ALA A 109 7.70 -15.09 -10.75
CA ALA A 109 6.61 -15.07 -11.71
C ALA A 109 5.30 -14.55 -11.09
N ASP A 110 4.96 -15.02 -9.89
CA ASP A 110 3.79 -14.58 -9.13
C ASP A 110 3.81 -13.08 -8.87
N ARG A 111 4.97 -12.57 -8.42
CA ARG A 111 5.18 -11.14 -8.17
C ARG A 111 5.04 -10.30 -9.43
N GLN A 112 5.60 -10.76 -10.56
CA GLN A 112 5.48 -10.04 -11.84
C GLN A 112 4.02 -9.99 -12.32
N LEU A 113 3.26 -11.07 -12.14
CA LEU A 113 1.82 -11.08 -12.44
C LEU A 113 1.07 -10.07 -11.57
N LEU A 114 1.29 -10.08 -10.26
CA LEU A 114 0.63 -9.14 -9.34
C LEU A 114 0.96 -7.68 -9.69
N TRP A 115 2.20 -7.37 -10.05
CA TRP A 115 2.59 -6.04 -10.47
C TRP A 115 1.86 -5.60 -11.74
N LEU A 116 1.77 -6.47 -12.74
CA LEU A 116 1.02 -6.20 -13.96
C LEU A 116 -0.46 -5.97 -13.67
N ILE A 117 -1.09 -6.82 -12.86
CA ILE A 117 -2.51 -6.71 -12.50
C ILE A 117 -2.75 -5.38 -11.79
N ASP A 118 -1.95 -5.02 -10.80
CA ASP A 118 -2.12 -3.77 -10.07
C ASP A 118 -1.91 -2.55 -10.99
N ASP A 119 -0.94 -2.57 -11.91
CA ASP A 119 -0.74 -1.49 -12.88
C ASP A 119 -1.92 -1.36 -13.87
N LEU A 120 -2.47 -2.49 -14.33
CA LEU A 120 -3.68 -2.50 -15.18
C LEU A 120 -4.89 -1.94 -14.43
N LEU A 121 -5.05 -2.29 -13.15
CA LEU A 121 -6.13 -1.80 -12.31
C LEU A 121 -5.96 -0.32 -11.99
N ASP A 122 -4.75 0.15 -11.68
CA ASP A 122 -4.46 1.58 -11.47
C ASP A 122 -4.88 2.38 -12.70
N PHE A 123 -4.47 1.93 -13.90
CA PHE A 123 -4.87 2.56 -15.16
C PHE A 123 -6.39 2.53 -15.37
N PHE A 124 -7.04 1.39 -15.12
CA PHE A 124 -8.49 1.25 -15.25
C PHE A 124 -9.24 2.24 -14.36
N PHE A 125 -8.92 2.27 -13.07
CA PHE A 125 -9.57 3.14 -12.10
C PHE A 125 -9.39 4.63 -12.42
N ILE A 126 -8.23 5.02 -12.96
CA ILE A 126 -7.92 6.42 -13.23
C ILE A 126 -8.50 6.88 -14.57
N ILE A 127 -8.37 6.08 -15.61
CA ILE A 127 -8.73 6.49 -16.98
C ILE A 127 -10.14 6.06 -17.36
N HIS A 128 -10.51 4.82 -17.03
CA HIS A 128 -11.76 4.23 -17.53
C HIS A 128 -12.90 4.27 -16.51
N ALA A 129 -12.59 4.28 -15.21
CA ALA A 129 -13.58 4.20 -14.13
C ALA A 129 -13.51 5.39 -13.14
N SER A 130 -12.90 6.51 -13.53
CA SER A 130 -12.77 7.70 -12.67
C SER A 130 -14.10 8.21 -12.12
N HIS A 131 -15.17 8.14 -12.93
CA HIS A 131 -16.52 8.53 -12.55
C HIS A 131 -17.21 7.59 -11.55
N LEU A 132 -16.68 6.38 -11.34
CA LEU A 132 -17.16 5.41 -10.36
C LEU A 132 -16.42 5.50 -9.01
N ASN A 133 -15.23 6.12 -9.01
CA ASN A 133 -14.41 6.26 -7.82
C ASN A 133 -15.10 7.17 -6.80
N GLU A 134 -15.04 6.82 -5.52
CA GLU A 134 -15.62 7.68 -4.48
C GLU A 134 -14.86 9.01 -4.33
N LYS A 135 -13.56 8.99 -4.61
CA LYS A 135 -12.69 10.17 -4.64
C LYS A 135 -11.81 10.11 -5.88
N PRO A 136 -11.54 11.25 -6.54
CA PRO A 136 -10.66 11.29 -7.69
C PRO A 136 -9.23 10.92 -7.29
N LEU A 137 -8.54 10.25 -8.20
CA LEU A 137 -7.13 9.90 -8.07
C LEU A 137 -6.33 10.70 -9.11
N PRO A 138 -5.16 11.24 -8.75
CA PRO A 138 -4.41 12.09 -9.65
C PRO A 138 -3.79 11.27 -10.80
N GLU A 139 -3.99 11.72 -12.04
CA GLU A 139 -3.33 11.11 -13.23
C GLU A 139 -1.79 11.18 -13.16
N ALA A 140 -1.26 12.11 -12.34
CA ALA A 140 0.17 12.27 -12.08
C ALA A 140 0.85 11.00 -11.51
N ILE A 141 0.08 9.98 -11.10
CA ILE A 141 0.61 8.70 -10.63
C ILE A 141 0.89 7.71 -11.78
N LEU A 142 0.25 7.89 -12.94
CA LEU A 142 0.40 6.99 -14.09
C LEU A 142 1.84 6.88 -14.61
N PRO A 143 2.67 7.96 -14.65
CA PRO A 143 4.06 7.85 -15.07
C PRO A 143 4.90 6.85 -14.27
N TYR A 144 4.52 6.53 -13.03
CA TYR A 144 5.23 5.56 -12.18
C TYR A 144 4.79 4.11 -12.41
N GLN A 145 3.88 3.86 -13.36
CA GLN A 145 3.54 2.53 -13.85
C GLN A 145 4.67 2.01 -14.75
N GLN A 146 5.01 0.73 -14.64
CA GLN A 146 5.99 0.05 -15.49
C GLN A 146 7.42 0.64 -15.49
N GLN A 147 7.75 1.56 -14.58
CA GLN A 147 9.14 2.00 -14.37
C GLN A 147 9.93 0.94 -13.60
N ASP A 148 11.24 0.90 -13.88
CA ASP A 148 12.19 0.13 -13.08
C ASP A 148 12.13 0.62 -11.61
N PRO A 149 11.77 -0.25 -10.64
CA PRO A 149 11.69 0.10 -9.22
C PRO A 149 12.93 0.82 -8.68
N HIS A 150 14.12 0.49 -9.20
CA HIS A 150 15.38 1.07 -8.76
C HIS A 150 15.61 2.50 -9.27
N ARG A 151 14.82 2.95 -10.26
CA ARG A 151 14.92 4.28 -10.86
C ARG A 151 13.85 5.25 -10.37
N ILE A 152 12.86 4.75 -9.62
CA ILE A 152 11.77 5.59 -9.11
C ILE A 152 12.30 6.44 -7.95
N ASP A 153 12.23 7.76 -8.09
CA ASP A 153 12.32 8.67 -6.94
C ASP A 153 11.05 8.50 -6.10
N GLN A 154 11.16 7.72 -5.03
CA GLN A 154 10.03 7.38 -4.18
C GLN A 154 9.46 8.59 -3.44
N ARG A 155 10.30 9.59 -3.12
CA ARG A 155 9.83 10.83 -2.49
C ARG A 155 8.98 11.61 -3.48
N GLN A 156 9.45 11.79 -4.71
CA GLN A 156 8.69 12.48 -5.76
C GLN A 156 7.39 11.74 -6.08
N MET A 157 7.44 10.42 -6.16
CA MET A 157 6.25 9.57 -6.33
C MET A 157 5.26 9.77 -5.18
N ALA A 158 5.71 9.70 -3.93
CA ALA A 158 4.84 9.90 -2.77
C ALA A 158 4.14 11.25 -2.80
N LEU A 159 4.86 12.33 -3.13
CA LEU A 159 4.28 13.67 -3.24
C LEU A 159 3.27 13.78 -4.40
N ALA A 160 3.54 13.11 -5.54
CA ALA A 160 2.61 13.09 -6.67
C ALA A 160 1.31 12.30 -6.37
N PHE A 161 1.40 11.21 -5.60
CA PHE A 161 0.23 10.46 -5.14
C PHE A 161 -0.63 11.27 -4.17
N LEU A 162 0.01 11.92 -3.19
CA LEU A 162 -0.69 12.62 -2.13
C LEU A 162 -1.21 13.99 -2.57
N ASP A 163 -0.56 14.62 -3.56
CA ASP A 163 -1.03 15.83 -4.23
C ASP A 163 -1.49 16.88 -3.21
N PHE A 164 -0.58 17.22 -2.29
CA PHE A 164 -0.87 18.05 -1.13
C PHE A 164 -1.35 19.47 -1.48
N GLU A 165 -1.07 19.95 -2.69
CA GLU A 165 -1.53 21.27 -3.16
C GLU A 165 -3.07 21.35 -3.21
N GLN A 166 -3.75 20.22 -3.37
CA GLN A 166 -5.22 20.11 -3.39
C GLN A 166 -5.82 19.69 -2.04
N GLU A 167 -4.97 19.49 -1.03
CA GLU A 167 -5.37 18.99 0.29
C GLU A 167 -5.34 20.11 1.34
N LYS A 168 -6.04 19.91 2.46
CA LYS A 168 -6.16 20.94 3.51
C LYS A 168 -5.14 20.77 4.63
N GLU A 169 -4.33 19.73 4.53
CA GLU A 169 -3.38 19.30 5.52
C GLU A 169 -2.21 20.27 5.68
N ASN A 170 -1.84 20.55 6.93
CA ASN A 170 -0.66 21.34 7.22
C ASN A 170 0.59 20.47 7.05
N VAL A 171 1.13 20.43 5.83
CA VAL A 171 2.30 19.62 5.48
C VAL A 171 3.58 20.45 5.39
N TYR A 172 4.69 19.87 5.85
CA TYR A 172 6.04 20.38 5.68
C TYR A 172 6.81 19.39 4.80
N THR A 173 7.00 19.73 3.53
CA THR A 173 7.81 18.96 2.56
C THR A 173 9.27 19.40 2.54
N ASP A 174 9.55 20.61 3.02
CA ASP A 174 10.90 21.13 3.29
C ASP A 174 11.09 21.31 4.80
N LEU A 175 11.84 20.37 5.39
CA LEU A 175 12.08 20.34 6.83
C LEU A 175 13.06 21.40 7.32
N LEU A 176 13.85 22.01 6.42
CA LEU A 176 14.71 23.14 6.78
C LEU A 176 13.88 24.37 7.16
N HIS A 177 12.69 24.50 6.57
CA HIS A 177 11.74 25.58 6.85
C HIS A 177 10.70 25.19 7.91
N MET A 178 10.66 23.92 8.36
CA MET A 178 9.77 23.51 9.45
C MET A 178 10.22 24.13 10.78
N PRO A 179 9.32 24.76 11.57
CA PRO A 179 9.70 25.32 12.86
C PRO A 179 10.30 24.25 13.79
N MET A 180 11.54 24.48 14.27
CA MET A 180 12.29 23.52 15.09
C MET A 180 11.51 23.02 16.33
N ARG A 181 10.65 23.86 16.92
CA ARG A 181 9.80 23.45 18.04
C ARG A 181 8.80 22.36 17.66
N LYS A 182 8.22 22.42 16.44
CA LYS A 182 7.29 21.41 15.92
C LYS A 182 8.03 20.13 15.55
N LEU A 183 9.15 20.24 14.84
CA LEU A 183 9.97 19.07 14.49
C LEU A 183 10.43 18.29 15.73
N ARG A 184 10.90 18.99 16.77
CA ARG A 184 11.24 18.36 18.06
C ARG A 184 10.04 17.71 18.75
N LYS A 185 8.84 18.28 18.61
CA LYS A 185 7.61 17.70 19.17
C LYS A 185 7.19 16.46 18.40
N ALA A 186 7.20 16.49 17.07
CA ALA A 186 6.95 15.31 16.23
C ALA A 186 7.94 14.20 16.57
N GLY A 187 9.24 14.54 16.65
CA GLY A 187 10.32 13.63 17.00
C GLY A 187 10.16 12.92 18.35
N ARG A 188 9.59 13.61 19.33
CA ARG A 188 9.30 13.04 20.67
C ARG A 188 7.96 12.31 20.74
N SER A 189 7.06 12.57 19.79
CA SER A 189 5.66 12.12 19.88
C SER A 189 5.38 10.90 19.02
N TYR A 190 5.84 10.89 17.77
CA TYR A 190 5.52 9.81 16.83
C TYR A 190 6.55 9.59 15.71
N LEU A 191 7.41 10.55 15.41
CA LEU A 191 8.40 10.44 14.33
C LEU A 191 9.76 10.03 14.92
N PHE A 192 10.00 8.73 15.04
CA PHE A 192 11.24 8.16 15.60
C PHE A 192 12.03 7.39 14.52
N PRO A 193 12.50 8.07 13.46
CA PRO A 193 13.25 7.43 12.40
C PRO A 193 14.64 7.01 12.89
N GLU A 194 15.25 6.07 12.18
CA GLU A 194 16.66 5.74 12.35
C GLU A 194 17.55 6.96 12.02
N LYS A 195 18.80 6.93 12.51
CA LYS A 195 19.71 8.09 12.46
C LYS A 195 19.91 8.67 11.04
N ASP A 196 19.96 7.80 10.04
CA ASP A 196 20.25 8.17 8.65
C ASP A 196 19.03 8.00 7.73
N GLU A 197 17.83 7.78 8.30
CA GLU A 197 16.60 7.60 7.55
C GLU A 197 16.06 8.95 7.05
N ILE A 198 15.85 9.03 5.73
CA ILE A 198 15.44 10.27 5.06
C ILE A 198 13.94 10.50 5.25
N ILE A 199 13.59 11.60 5.91
CA ILE A 199 12.20 12.05 6.08
C ILE A 199 11.75 12.79 4.81
N TRP A 200 10.64 12.35 4.21
CA TRP A 200 10.09 12.96 3.00
C TRP A 200 9.25 14.20 3.31
N PHE A 201 8.39 14.09 4.32
CA PHE A 201 7.53 15.17 4.79
C PHE A 201 6.99 14.89 6.20
N VAL A 202 6.45 15.93 6.84
CA VAL A 202 5.71 15.84 8.11
C VAL A 202 4.38 16.56 7.98
N CYS A 203 3.28 15.93 8.36
CA CYS A 203 1.96 16.53 8.45
C CYS A 203 1.59 16.79 9.91
N ASP A 204 1.20 18.02 10.24
CA ASP A 204 0.71 18.40 11.56
C ASP A 204 -0.83 18.40 11.60
N GLN A 205 -1.40 17.50 12.38
CA GLN A 205 -2.84 17.39 12.59
C GLN A 205 -3.26 17.85 14.00
N SER A 206 -2.34 18.45 14.76
CA SER A 206 -2.65 18.95 16.10
C SER A 206 -3.66 20.10 16.01
N LEU A 207 -4.71 20.10 16.84
CA LEU A 207 -5.69 21.20 16.90
C LEU A 207 -5.07 22.59 17.10
N LEU A 208 -3.98 22.67 17.87
CA LEU A 208 -3.23 23.91 18.13
C LEU A 208 -1.96 24.04 17.27
N ASN A 209 -1.86 23.27 16.19
CA ASN A 209 -0.76 23.30 15.22
C ASN A 209 0.63 23.19 15.90
N THR A 210 0.77 22.20 16.79
CA THR A 210 1.94 22.03 17.67
C THR A 210 2.95 20.99 17.18
N GLY A 211 2.58 20.14 16.22
CA GLY A 211 3.37 19.00 15.75
C GLY A 211 3.34 17.78 16.68
N LYS A 212 2.44 17.73 17.67
CA LYS A 212 2.33 16.61 18.62
C LYS A 212 1.55 15.42 18.04
N GLU A 213 0.63 15.70 17.13
CA GLU A 213 -0.24 14.73 16.44
C GLU A 213 -0.13 14.96 14.93
N GLY A 214 -0.32 13.90 14.16
CA GLY A 214 -0.07 13.92 12.72
C GLY A 214 0.54 12.64 12.22
N PHE A 215 1.11 12.72 11.02
CA PHE A 215 1.82 11.61 10.39
C PHE A 215 3.00 12.13 9.57
N ALA A 216 3.96 11.25 9.34
CA ALA A 216 5.15 11.54 8.56
C ALA A 216 5.54 10.29 7.79
N MET A 217 6.09 10.50 6.59
CA MET A 217 6.62 9.41 5.78
C MET A 217 8.11 9.62 5.57
N THR A 218 8.82 8.51 5.54
CA THR A 218 10.25 8.43 5.25
C THR A 218 10.48 7.48 4.09
N GLU A 219 11.73 7.24 3.73
CA GLU A 219 12.09 6.20 2.78
C GLU A 219 11.82 4.76 3.25
N LYS A 220 11.55 4.54 4.55
CA LYS A 220 11.36 3.20 5.11
C LYS A 220 9.95 2.92 5.65
N ALA A 221 9.27 3.93 6.19
CA ALA A 221 8.05 3.70 6.96
C ALA A 221 7.08 4.90 6.98
N LEU A 222 5.83 4.59 7.31
CA LEU A 222 4.83 5.55 7.76
C LEU A 222 4.85 5.60 9.29
N TYR A 223 4.92 6.82 9.84
CA TYR A 223 4.86 7.11 11.27
C TYR A 223 3.63 7.97 11.56
N TRP A 224 2.85 7.69 12.60
CA TRP A 224 1.72 8.55 12.93
C TRP A 224 1.26 8.48 14.38
N LYS A 225 0.47 9.47 14.76
CA LYS A 225 -0.30 9.49 15.99
C LYS A 225 -1.61 10.25 15.79
N SER A 226 -2.72 9.55 16.03
CA SER A 226 -4.07 10.09 15.87
C SER A 226 -4.77 10.25 17.23
N GLY A 227 -4.96 11.49 17.67
CA GLY A 227 -5.62 11.82 18.92
C GLY A 227 -4.98 11.16 20.15
N LEU A 228 -5.79 10.44 20.94
CA LEU A 228 -5.35 9.77 22.17
C LEU A 228 -4.66 8.42 21.94
N GLN A 229 -4.57 7.95 20.70
CA GLN A 229 -3.89 6.69 20.41
C GLN A 229 -2.38 6.80 20.65
N PRO A 230 -1.71 5.69 21.01
CA PRO A 230 -0.26 5.65 21.02
C PRO A 230 0.28 5.89 19.61
N ALA A 231 1.52 6.36 19.54
CA ALA A 231 2.21 6.47 18.26
C ALA A 231 2.40 5.10 17.62
N GLN A 232 2.28 5.08 16.30
CA GLN A 232 2.37 3.91 15.45
C GLN A 232 3.45 4.13 14.39
N GLN A 233 4.01 3.01 13.93
CA GLN A 233 4.92 2.96 12.80
C GLN A 233 4.63 1.67 12.03
N VAL A 234 4.64 1.75 10.71
CA VAL A 234 4.61 0.57 9.84
C VAL A 234 5.67 0.73 8.75
N PRO A 235 6.74 -0.10 8.76
CA PRO A 235 7.64 -0.23 7.63
C PRO A 235 6.90 -0.65 6.36
N TYR A 236 7.29 -0.14 5.20
CA TYR A 236 6.59 -0.47 3.95
C TYR A 236 6.68 -1.96 3.60
N ALA A 237 7.78 -2.62 3.97
CA ALA A 237 7.98 -4.06 3.81
C ALA A 237 7.06 -4.91 4.71
N ASP A 238 6.52 -4.32 5.79
CA ASP A 238 5.63 -4.99 6.75
C ASP A 238 4.14 -4.68 6.49
N LEU A 239 3.80 -4.01 5.38
CA LEU A 239 2.42 -3.74 5.00
C LEU A 239 1.72 -5.03 4.55
N ALA A 240 0.88 -5.58 5.41
CA ALA A 240 0.15 -6.82 5.16
C ALA A 240 -1.33 -6.59 4.86
N ARG A 241 -1.95 -5.57 5.49
CA ARG A 241 -3.37 -5.28 5.34
C ARG A 241 -3.63 -3.79 5.21
N LEU A 242 -4.43 -3.42 4.21
CA LEU A 242 -4.84 -2.07 3.91
C LEU A 242 -6.34 -2.10 3.62
N GLN A 243 -7.10 -1.37 4.42
CA GLN A 243 -8.56 -1.31 4.26
C GLN A 243 -9.06 0.09 4.59
N ARG A 244 -9.97 0.60 3.76
CA ARG A 244 -10.71 1.83 4.05
C ARG A 244 -12.00 1.49 4.79
N GLU A 245 -12.30 2.28 5.82
CA GLU A 245 -13.49 2.16 6.64
C GLU A 245 -14.16 3.53 6.71
N LYS A 246 -15.21 3.73 5.91
CA LYS A 246 -15.85 5.04 5.72
C LYS A 246 -14.84 6.12 5.36
N GLU A 247 -14.46 6.94 6.32
CA GLU A 247 -13.60 8.11 6.16
C GLU A 247 -12.16 7.88 6.65
N TRP A 248 -11.82 6.72 7.24
CA TRP A 248 -10.49 6.42 7.79
C TRP A 248 -9.86 5.16 7.17
N LEU A 249 -8.59 4.89 7.50
CA LEU A 249 -7.88 3.69 7.08
C LEU A 249 -7.56 2.78 8.27
N LEU A 250 -7.52 1.48 7.98
CA LEU A 250 -6.90 0.46 8.80
C LEU A 250 -5.63 -0.01 8.08
N ILE A 251 -4.48 0.27 8.68
CA ILE A 251 -3.16 -0.15 8.20
C ILE A 251 -2.66 -1.22 9.16
N ASN A 252 -2.62 -2.48 8.72
CA ASN A 252 -2.41 -3.64 9.58
C ASN A 252 -3.32 -3.65 10.82
N ASP A 253 -4.62 -3.34 10.62
CA ASP A 253 -5.62 -3.17 11.67
C ASP A 253 -5.36 -2.02 12.67
N LEU A 254 -4.35 -1.18 12.40
CA LEU A 254 -4.08 0.04 13.16
C LEU A 254 -4.83 1.20 12.53
N TYR A 255 -5.54 1.97 13.36
CA TYR A 255 -6.29 3.13 12.92
C TYR A 255 -5.36 4.24 12.44
N PHE A 256 -5.59 4.71 11.22
CA PHE A 256 -4.96 5.88 10.62
C PHE A 256 -6.04 6.79 10.05
N ASN A 257 -5.88 8.10 10.23
CA ASN A 257 -6.82 9.05 9.66
C ASN A 257 -6.17 10.40 9.30
N ALA A 258 -6.45 10.85 8.08
CA ALA A 258 -6.29 12.23 7.62
C ALA A 258 -7.63 12.77 7.09
N SER A 259 -7.63 13.61 6.06
CA SER A 259 -8.85 13.90 5.33
C SER A 259 -9.30 12.69 4.49
N PRO A 260 -10.59 12.60 4.13
CA PRO A 260 -11.10 11.49 3.33
C PRO A 260 -10.43 11.36 1.96
N THR A 261 -10.17 12.48 1.29
CA THR A 261 -9.45 12.54 0.01
C THR A 261 -8.03 12.03 0.16
N LEU A 262 -7.32 12.51 1.17
CA LEU A 262 -5.95 12.09 1.43
C LEU A 262 -5.85 10.62 1.87
N ASN A 263 -6.84 10.12 2.62
CA ASN A 263 -6.90 8.70 2.97
C ASN A 263 -7.05 7.81 1.73
N THR A 264 -7.86 8.19 0.75
CA THR A 264 -7.93 7.48 -0.54
C THR A 264 -6.59 7.53 -1.27
N LYS A 265 -5.92 8.68 -1.33
CA LYS A 265 -4.58 8.77 -1.96
C LYS A 265 -3.52 7.96 -1.20
N MET A 266 -3.61 7.93 0.13
CA MET A 266 -2.67 7.23 1.02
C MET A 266 -2.74 5.72 0.86
N ILE A 267 -3.93 5.10 0.82
CA ILE A 267 -4.03 3.64 0.66
C ILE A 267 -3.42 3.17 -0.68
N TRP A 268 -3.57 3.98 -1.73
CA TRP A 268 -2.98 3.74 -3.04
C TRP A 268 -1.45 3.86 -3.02
N LEU A 269 -0.93 4.91 -2.40
CA LEU A 269 0.50 5.11 -2.22
C LEU A 269 1.13 3.96 -1.41
N LEU A 270 0.51 3.58 -0.28
CA LEU A 270 1.02 2.51 0.58
C LEU A 270 1.06 1.16 -0.15
N ARG A 271 0.07 0.86 -1.02
CA ARG A 271 0.11 -0.33 -1.87
C ARG A 271 1.28 -0.28 -2.85
N LYS A 272 1.56 0.88 -3.47
CA LYS A 272 2.73 1.05 -4.35
C LYS A 272 4.04 0.88 -3.59
N LEU A 273 4.18 1.51 -2.42
CA LEU A 273 5.39 1.41 -1.59
C LEU A 273 5.62 -0.02 -1.07
N CYS A 274 4.56 -0.71 -0.64
CA CYS A 274 4.63 -2.13 -0.29
C CYS A 274 5.19 -2.97 -1.45
N ARG A 275 4.78 -2.72 -2.69
CA ARG A 275 5.34 -3.41 -3.87
C ARG A 275 6.83 -3.13 -4.11
N LEU A 276 7.29 -1.90 -3.82
CA LEU A 276 8.69 -1.49 -4.04
C LEU A 276 9.63 -1.98 -2.94
N HIS A 277 9.13 -2.14 -1.71
CA HIS A 277 9.91 -2.52 -0.53
C HIS A 277 9.72 -3.98 -0.10
N GLY A 278 8.58 -4.57 -0.39
CA GLY A 278 8.26 -5.94 -0.06
C GLY A 278 8.99 -6.92 -0.99
N GLU A 279 9.65 -7.92 -0.41
CA GLU A 279 10.14 -9.07 -1.17
C GLU A 279 8.95 -9.89 -1.75
N GLU A 280 7.81 -9.83 -1.05
CA GLU A 280 6.52 -10.45 -1.33
C GLU A 280 5.49 -9.33 -1.46
N GLY A 281 4.90 -9.14 -2.64
CA GLY A 281 3.86 -8.12 -2.83
C GLY A 281 2.67 -8.33 -1.87
N PHE A 282 1.81 -7.31 -1.72
CA PHE A 282 0.60 -7.40 -0.90
C PHE A 282 -0.23 -8.65 -1.26
N GLY A 283 -0.29 -9.64 -0.36
CA GLY A 283 -0.96 -10.93 -0.55
C GLY A 283 -0.06 -12.14 -0.88
N GLY A 284 1.27 -11.99 -0.82
CA GLY A 284 2.22 -13.09 -1.02
C GLY A 284 2.24 -14.09 0.14
N ILE A 285 2.28 -15.38 -0.20
CA ILE A 285 2.32 -16.52 0.71
C ILE A 285 3.71 -16.58 1.39
N ARG A 286 3.76 -16.54 2.73
CA ARG A 286 4.96 -17.01 3.44
C ARG A 286 4.93 -18.53 3.54
N ASP A 287 5.78 -19.19 2.77
CA ASP A 287 6.11 -20.59 3.05
C ASP A 287 6.77 -20.66 4.43
N LYS A 288 6.08 -21.31 5.37
CA LYS A 288 6.64 -21.68 6.66
C LYS A 288 7.69 -22.77 6.43
N GLY A 289 8.97 -22.39 6.47
CA GLY A 289 10.06 -23.32 6.73
C GLY A 289 10.01 -23.89 8.14
#